data_AF-A0A3R9XR75-F1
#
_entry.id   AF-A0A3R9XR75-F1
#
_cell.length_a   1.000
_cell.length_b   1.000
_cell.length_c   1.000
_cell.angle_alpha   90.00
_cell.angle_beta   90.00
_cell.angle_gamma   90.00
#
_symmetry.space_group_name_H-M   'P 1'
#
loop_
_entity.id
_entity.type
_entity.pdbx_description
1 polymer ?
#
loop_
_entity_poly.entity_id
_entity_poly.type
_entity_poly.pdbx_seq_one_letter_code
_entity_poly.pdbx_strand_id
1 'polypeptide(L)'
;MSTLDATYVPLSAGLSNYGIGPEATKLGAMLADALSPLSRQNPIEPAIHDLYTLRQESEADEGASLTAEMLEIGKRFLLAWPKTLPAPELALDHDGEVTFDWSASHRRVFSVSLRSDGRVSYAGRLSARRTVHGTEAFDDSVPEQIVEAVKQLYA
;
A
#
# COMPACT_ATOMS: atom_id res chain seq x y z
N MET A 1 10.03 8.14 31.70
CA MET A 1 11.05 7.60 30.78
C MET A 1 11.29 6.15 31.16
N SER A 2 10.73 5.20 30.40
CA SER A 2 11.11 3.78 30.41
C SER A 2 10.79 3.18 29.05
N THR A 3 11.88 2.78 28.41
CA THR A 3 12.10 2.00 27.19
C THR A 3 11.05 0.95 26.85
N LEU A 4 10.42 1.09 25.68
CA LEU A 4 9.77 -0.01 24.99
C LEU A 4 10.85 -0.99 24.50
N ASP A 5 10.60 -2.26 24.78
CA ASP A 5 11.45 -3.42 24.54
C ASP A 5 11.78 -3.57 23.04
N ALA A 6 13.07 -3.55 22.72
CA ALA A 6 13.62 -3.51 21.36
C ALA A 6 13.66 -4.89 20.67
N THR A 7 12.65 -5.72 20.90
CA THR A 7 12.66 -7.13 20.46
C THR A 7 11.38 -7.58 19.75
N TYR A 8 10.72 -6.65 19.04
CA TYR A 8 9.65 -7.02 18.11
C TYR A 8 10.26 -7.38 16.74
N VAL A 9 10.48 -8.67 16.52
CA VAL A 9 10.76 -9.23 15.18
C VAL A 9 9.42 -9.64 14.57
N PRO A 10 8.96 -9.02 13.47
CA PRO A 10 7.75 -9.46 12.81
C PRO A 10 7.95 -10.89 12.30
N LEU A 11 6.94 -11.75 12.48
CA LEU A 11 6.95 -13.16 12.04
C LEU A 11 7.23 -13.36 10.54
N SER A 12 7.21 -12.29 9.74
CA SER A 12 7.58 -12.28 8.32
C SER A 12 9.08 -12.09 8.05
N ALA A 13 9.87 -11.59 9.00
CA ALA A 13 11.29 -11.29 8.79
C ALA A 13 12.19 -12.55 8.73
N GLY A 14 11.66 -13.73 9.10
CA GLY A 14 12.39 -14.99 9.06
C GLY A 14 12.06 -15.88 7.84
N LEU A 15 11.11 -15.51 6.98
CA LEU A 15 10.60 -16.40 5.93
C LEU A 15 11.21 -16.18 4.54
N SER A 16 12.08 -15.17 4.37
CA SER A 16 12.55 -14.77 3.05
C SER A 16 13.86 -15.41 2.59
N ASN A 17 14.48 -16.39 3.28
CA ASN A 17 15.70 -16.98 2.70
C ASN A 17 16.18 -18.41 3.02
N TYR A 18 15.42 -19.33 3.63
CA TYR A 18 15.90 -20.72 3.74
C TYR A 18 14.78 -21.75 3.70
N GLY A 19 14.68 -22.51 2.61
CA GLY A 19 13.85 -23.72 2.56
C GLY A 19 13.42 -24.17 1.16
N ILE A 20 14.35 -24.58 0.29
CA ILE A 20 14.01 -25.29 -0.96
C ILE A 20 13.88 -26.79 -0.66
N GLY A 21 12.99 -27.14 0.27
CA GLY A 21 12.70 -28.51 0.66
C GLY A 21 11.22 -28.85 0.43
N PRO A 22 10.88 -30.09 0.08
CA PRO A 22 9.49 -30.48 -0.19
C PRO A 22 8.58 -30.28 1.03
N GLU A 23 9.13 -30.31 2.26
CA GLU A 23 8.40 -30.00 3.49
C GLU A 23 8.14 -28.50 3.68
N ALA A 24 9.05 -27.62 3.23
CA ALA A 24 8.85 -26.18 3.26
C ALA A 24 7.78 -25.74 2.25
N THR A 25 7.75 -26.37 1.07
CA THR A 25 6.66 -26.16 0.10
C THR A 25 5.32 -26.64 0.65
N LYS A 26 5.31 -27.76 1.39
CA LYS A 26 4.10 -28.29 2.03
C LYS A 26 3.61 -27.41 3.17
N LEU A 27 4.52 -26.91 4.02
CA LEU A 27 4.20 -25.95 5.06
C LEU A 27 3.71 -24.62 4.48
N GLY A 28 4.33 -24.13 3.41
CA GLY A 28 3.88 -22.94 2.69
C GLY A 28 2.48 -23.09 2.12
N ALA A 29 2.17 -24.23 1.49
CA ALA A 29 0.84 -24.53 0.98
C ALA A 29 -0.22 -24.67 2.10
N MET A 30 0.13 -25.32 3.21
CA MET A 30 -0.78 -25.48 4.36
C MET A 30 -1.04 -24.15 5.09
N LEU A 31 -0.02 -23.29 5.18
CA LEU A 31 -0.16 -21.94 5.74
C LEU A 31 -0.99 -21.05 4.82
N ALA A 32 -0.76 -21.10 3.50
CA ALA A 32 -1.54 -20.37 2.52
C ALA A 32 -3.03 -20.78 2.54
N ASP A 33 -3.32 -22.07 2.69
CA ASP A 33 -4.70 -22.59 2.82
C ASP A 33 -5.35 -22.14 4.14
N ALA A 34 -4.61 -22.17 5.25
CA ALA A 34 -5.10 -21.71 6.56
C ALA A 34 -5.30 -20.19 6.64
N LEU A 35 -4.51 -19.40 5.91
CA LEU A 35 -4.61 -17.94 5.86
C LEU A 35 -5.54 -17.44 4.75
N SER A 36 -5.91 -18.30 3.78
CA SER A 36 -6.87 -17.99 2.70
C SER A 36 -8.19 -17.33 3.18
N PRO A 37 -8.84 -17.77 4.29
CA PRO A 37 -10.04 -17.10 4.77
C PRO A 37 -9.78 -15.71 5.38
N LEU A 38 -8.57 -15.43 5.88
CA LEU A 38 -8.19 -14.11 6.40
C LEU A 38 -7.80 -13.14 5.28
N SER A 39 -7.14 -13.64 4.24
CA SER A 39 -6.75 -12.86 3.06
C SER A 39 -7.96 -12.35 2.27
N ARG A 40 -9.07 -13.10 2.24
CA ARG A 40 -10.35 -12.65 1.65
C ARG A 40 -10.95 -11.40 2.33
N GLN A 41 -10.53 -11.04 3.54
CA GLN A 41 -11.09 -9.92 4.30
C GLN A 41 -10.18 -8.69 4.36
N ASN A 42 -8.90 -8.80 3.99
CA ASN A 42 -7.96 -7.69 4.10
C ASN A 42 -7.56 -7.19 2.71
N PRO A 43 -8.24 -6.18 2.15
CA PRO A 43 -7.97 -5.70 0.79
C PRO A 43 -6.54 -5.16 0.63
N ILE A 44 -5.84 -4.90 1.73
CA ILE A 44 -4.49 -4.31 1.77
C ILE A 44 -3.39 -5.34 1.45
N GLU A 45 -3.60 -6.64 1.69
CA GLU A 45 -2.59 -7.68 1.40
C GLU A 45 -2.11 -7.72 -0.06
N PRO A 46 -3.01 -7.72 -1.08
CA PRO A 46 -2.56 -7.65 -2.47
C PRO A 46 -1.80 -6.35 -2.77
N ALA A 47 -2.25 -5.21 -2.24
CA ALA A 47 -1.55 -3.94 -2.45
C ALA A 47 -0.12 -3.96 -1.87
N ILE A 48 0.10 -4.59 -0.70
CA ILE A 48 1.46 -4.73 -0.16
C ILE A 48 2.33 -5.60 -1.08
N HIS A 49 1.78 -6.70 -1.60
CA HIS A 49 2.49 -7.56 -2.55
C HIS A 49 2.85 -6.81 -3.84
N ASP A 50 1.90 -6.02 -4.37
CA ASP A 50 2.09 -5.21 -5.57
C ASP A 50 3.20 -4.17 -5.35
N LEU A 51 3.28 -3.56 -4.16
CA LEU A 51 4.35 -2.63 -3.81
C LEU A 51 5.74 -3.30 -3.82
N TYR A 52 5.85 -4.52 -3.30
CA TYR A 52 7.10 -5.29 -3.37
C TYR A 52 7.45 -5.70 -4.81
N THR A 53 6.44 -6.01 -5.61
CA THR A 53 6.60 -6.37 -7.03
C THR A 53 7.11 -5.18 -7.83
N LEU A 54 6.50 -4.00 -7.66
CA LEU A 54 6.93 -2.74 -8.28
C LEU A 54 8.39 -2.42 -7.98
N ARG A 55 8.84 -2.64 -6.74
CA ARG A 55 10.26 -2.48 -6.39
C ARG A 55 11.15 -3.40 -7.22
N GLN A 56 10.82 -4.68 -7.26
CA GLN A 56 11.62 -5.69 -7.97
C GLN A 56 11.68 -5.40 -9.47
N GLU A 57 10.58 -4.93 -10.07
CA GLU A 57 10.51 -4.53 -11.48
C GLU A 57 11.32 -3.25 -11.74
N SER A 58 11.25 -2.27 -10.84
CA SER A 58 12.02 -1.02 -10.94
C SER A 58 13.53 -1.21 -10.80
N GLU A 59 13.98 -2.29 -10.12
CA GLU A 59 15.41 -2.65 -10.06
C GLU A 59 15.92 -3.25 -11.37
N ALA A 60 15.01 -3.71 -12.25
CA ALA A 60 15.34 -4.29 -13.56
C ALA A 60 15.25 -3.27 -14.72
N ASP A 61 14.62 -2.11 -14.51
CA ASP A 61 14.37 -1.09 -15.53
C ASP A 61 15.06 0.24 -15.14
N GLU A 62 15.88 0.81 -16.02
CA GLU A 62 16.70 2.00 -15.70
C GLU A 62 15.90 3.31 -15.54
N GLY A 63 14.58 3.28 -15.81
CA GLY A 63 13.75 4.48 -15.98
C GLY A 63 13.15 5.07 -14.69
N ALA A 64 12.94 4.26 -13.66
CA ALA A 64 12.40 4.74 -12.38
C ALA A 64 12.88 3.81 -11.26
N SER A 65 13.43 4.37 -10.19
CA SER A 65 13.97 3.58 -9.07
C SER A 65 13.13 3.83 -7.82
N LEU A 66 12.44 2.78 -7.34
CA LEU A 66 11.78 2.86 -6.04
C LEU A 66 12.85 2.80 -4.94
N THR A 67 13.03 3.90 -4.21
CA THR A 67 13.98 3.93 -3.09
C THR A 67 13.49 3.07 -1.93
N ALA A 68 14.41 2.58 -1.09
CA ALA A 68 14.05 1.81 0.10
C ALA A 68 13.17 2.61 1.08
N GLU A 69 13.41 3.93 1.17
CA GLU A 69 12.59 4.87 1.95
C GLU A 69 11.16 4.94 1.41
N MET A 70 11.01 4.99 0.08
CA MET A 70 9.70 5.03 -0.56
C MET A 70 8.90 3.73 -0.35
N LEU A 71 9.59 2.59 -0.39
CA LEU A 71 8.98 1.30 -0.03
C LEU A 71 8.45 1.31 1.41
N GLU A 72 9.24 1.84 2.35
CA GLU A 72 8.85 1.86 3.75
C GLU A 72 7.65 2.78 3.98
N ILE A 73 7.68 4.01 3.47
CA ILE A 73 6.59 4.98 3.66
C ILE A 73 5.30 4.53 2.95
N GLY A 74 5.40 3.95 1.75
CA GLY A 74 4.25 3.36 1.04
C GLY A 74 3.63 2.20 1.81
N LYS A 75 4.45 1.34 2.41
CA LYS A 75 3.96 0.28 3.29
C LYS A 75 3.27 0.83 4.54
N ARG A 76 3.81 1.89 5.15
CA ARG A 76 3.16 2.54 6.30
C ARG A 76 1.81 3.15 5.93
N PHE A 77 1.73 3.79 4.77
CA PHE A 77 0.47 4.31 4.24
C PHE A 77 -0.58 3.21 4.06
N LEU A 78 -0.19 2.08 3.46
CA LEU A 78 -1.07 0.91 3.31
C LEU A 78 -1.50 0.33 4.67
N LEU A 79 -0.59 0.24 5.65
CA LEU A 79 -0.91 -0.27 6.98
C LEU A 79 -1.82 0.68 7.79
N ALA A 80 -1.71 1.99 7.56
CA ALA A 80 -2.59 3.00 8.14
C ALA A 80 -3.96 3.08 7.45
N TRP A 81 -4.13 2.43 6.29
CA TRP A 81 -5.36 2.48 5.51
C TRP A 81 -6.53 1.80 6.25
N PRO A 82 -7.73 2.42 6.29
CA PRO A 82 -8.90 1.82 6.90
C PRO A 82 -9.30 0.53 6.17
N LYS A 83 -9.30 -0.61 6.88
CA LYS A 83 -9.69 -1.93 6.32
C LYS A 83 -11.12 -2.02 5.81
N THR A 84 -11.97 -1.06 6.17
CA THR A 84 -13.36 -0.97 5.71
C THR A 84 -13.48 -0.36 4.30
N LEU A 85 -12.40 0.20 3.76
CA LEU A 85 -12.36 0.82 2.45
C LEU A 85 -11.69 -0.09 1.43
N PRO A 86 -12.04 0.03 0.14
CA PRO A 86 -11.34 -0.70 -0.92
C PRO A 86 -9.87 -0.32 -0.94
N ALA A 87 -9.04 -1.31 -1.29
CA ALA A 87 -7.62 -1.06 -1.48
C ALA A 87 -7.38 -0.24 -2.76
N PRO A 88 -6.35 0.62 -2.74
CA PRO A 88 -5.88 1.30 -3.93
C PRO A 88 -5.20 0.33 -4.90
N GLU A 89 -5.29 0.66 -6.19
CA GLU A 89 -4.33 0.21 -7.19
C GLU A 89 -3.03 1.01 -7.03
N LEU A 90 -1.88 0.36 -7.21
CA LEU A 90 -0.57 0.99 -7.05
C LEU A 90 0.09 1.23 -8.39
N ALA A 91 0.69 2.40 -8.54
CA ALA A 91 1.53 2.75 -9.66
C ALA A 91 2.80 3.47 -9.18
N LEU A 92 3.87 3.33 -9.96
CA LEU A 92 5.11 4.05 -9.74
C LEU A 92 5.22 5.18 -10.75
N ASP A 93 5.46 6.41 -10.27
CA ASP A 93 5.69 7.55 -11.13
C ASP A 93 7.18 7.63 -11.53
N HIS A 94 7.46 8.32 -12.64
CA HIS A 94 8.81 8.49 -13.19
C HIS A 94 9.79 9.12 -12.19
N ASP A 95 9.29 9.91 -11.25
CA ASP A 95 10.08 10.55 -10.19
C ASP A 95 10.36 9.62 -8.99
N GLY A 96 9.95 8.35 -9.05
CA GLY A 96 10.09 7.38 -7.97
C GLY A 96 9.05 7.55 -6.86
N GLU A 97 7.98 8.30 -7.13
CA GLU A 97 6.83 8.47 -6.24
C GLU A 97 5.86 7.28 -6.40
N VAL A 98 5.12 6.95 -5.33
CA VAL A 98 4.12 5.88 -5.34
C VAL A 98 2.74 6.53 -5.38
N THR A 99 1.99 6.18 -6.41
CA THR A 99 0.61 6.62 -6.61
C THR A 99 -0.34 5.51 -6.20
N PHE A 100 -1.38 5.90 -5.49
CA PHE A 100 -2.48 5.08 -5.02
C PHE A 100 -3.74 5.56 -5.73
N ASP A 101 -4.36 4.69 -6.53
CA ASP A 101 -5.50 5.01 -7.37
C ASP A 101 -6.74 4.24 -6.95
N TRP A 102 -7.87 4.95 -6.92
CA TRP A 102 -9.20 4.38 -6.73
C TRP A 102 -10.07 4.79 -7.91
N SER A 103 -10.65 3.78 -8.56
CA SER A 103 -11.61 4.00 -9.63
C SER A 103 -12.97 3.41 -9.25
N ALA A 104 -14.03 4.15 -9.57
CA ALA A 104 -15.41 3.73 -9.40
C ALA A 104 -16.19 3.90 -10.71
N SER A 105 -17.47 3.50 -10.71
CA SER A 105 -18.31 3.62 -11.91
C SER A 105 -18.51 5.09 -12.34
N HIS A 106 -18.86 5.30 -13.62
CA HIS A 106 -19.21 6.62 -14.15
C HIS A 106 -18.11 7.68 -14.04
N ARG A 107 -16.86 7.30 -14.36
CA ARG A 107 -15.78 8.27 -14.59
C ARG A 107 -15.36 8.99 -13.29
N ARG A 108 -15.68 8.38 -12.15
CA ARG A 108 -15.25 8.79 -10.81
C ARG A 108 -13.91 8.15 -10.52
N VAL A 109 -12.90 8.97 -10.27
CA VAL A 109 -11.52 8.53 -10.02
C VAL A 109 -10.93 9.39 -8.93
N PHE A 110 -10.06 8.81 -8.12
CA PHE A 110 -9.34 9.51 -7.08
C PHE A 110 -7.93 8.92 -7.01
N SER A 111 -6.94 9.80 -6.97
CA SER A 111 -5.54 9.48 -7.06
C SER A 111 -4.80 10.19 -5.93
N VAL A 112 -3.87 9.49 -5.31
CA VAL A 112 -3.04 9.99 -4.23
C VAL A 112 -1.60 9.67 -4.56
N SER A 113 -0.75 10.67 -4.76
CA SER A 113 0.70 10.49 -4.87
C SER A 113 1.35 10.74 -3.51
N LEU A 114 2.17 9.80 -3.07
CA LEU A 114 3.04 9.91 -1.91
C LEU A 114 4.46 10.16 -2.38
N ARG A 115 5.05 11.23 -1.83
CA ARG A 115 6.41 11.66 -2.12
C ARG A 115 7.37 11.15 -1.07
N SER A 116 8.65 11.05 -1.41
CA SER A 116 9.71 10.63 -0.48
C SER A 116 9.93 11.60 0.69
N ASP A 117 9.51 12.87 0.57
CA ASP A 117 9.55 13.87 1.63
C ASP A 117 8.40 13.74 2.65
N GLY A 118 7.54 12.71 2.50
CA GLY A 118 6.39 12.47 3.36
C GLY A 118 5.18 13.35 3.06
N ARG A 119 5.20 14.12 1.97
CA ARG A 119 4.01 14.84 1.50
C ARG A 119 3.15 13.92 0.66
N VAL A 120 1.85 14.09 0.83
CA VAL A 120 0.82 13.39 0.07
C VAL A 120 0.05 14.42 -0.73
N SER A 121 0.08 14.30 -2.05
CA SER A 121 -0.78 15.07 -2.93
C SER A 121 -1.93 14.19 -3.39
N TYR A 122 -3.14 14.72 -3.36
CA TYR A 122 -4.31 13.99 -3.81
C TYR A 122 -5.12 14.82 -4.80
N ALA A 123 -5.73 14.14 -5.75
CA ALA A 123 -6.62 14.74 -6.72
C ALA A 123 -7.65 13.71 -7.18
N GLY A 124 -8.88 14.14 -7.40
CA GLY A 124 -9.88 13.25 -7.96
C GLY A 124 -11.19 13.91 -8.25
N ARG A 125 -11.98 13.21 -9.05
CA ARG A 125 -13.36 13.55 -9.34
C ARG A 125 -14.27 12.53 -8.68
N LEU A 126 -14.96 12.97 -7.63
CA LEU A 126 -15.89 12.15 -6.86
C LEU A 126 -17.28 12.10 -7.49
N SER A 127 -17.66 13.14 -8.24
CA SER A 127 -18.90 13.16 -9.02
C SER A 127 -18.79 14.10 -10.23
N ALA A 128 -19.81 14.13 -11.10
CA ALA A 128 -19.83 15.03 -12.25
C ALA A 128 -19.66 16.52 -11.89
N ARG A 129 -19.99 16.92 -10.64
CA ARG A 129 -19.90 18.30 -10.16
C ARG A 129 -18.93 18.49 -8.99
N ARG A 130 -18.25 17.43 -8.53
CA ARG A 130 -17.36 17.47 -7.37
C ARG A 130 -15.98 16.94 -7.72
N THR A 131 -15.02 17.83 -7.70
CA THR A 131 -13.59 17.53 -7.75
C THR A 131 -12.97 17.91 -6.41
N VAL A 132 -11.97 17.15 -6.00
CA VAL A 132 -11.18 17.40 -4.80
C VAL A 132 -9.71 17.37 -5.20
N HIS A 133 -8.92 18.25 -4.60
CA HIS A 133 -7.48 18.23 -4.74
C HIS A 133 -6.86 18.89 -3.52
N GLY A 134 -5.61 18.55 -3.23
CA GLY A 134 -4.87 19.13 -2.12
C GLY A 134 -3.52 18.47 -1.92
N THR A 135 -2.76 19.02 -0.99
CA THR A 135 -1.50 18.44 -0.53
C THR A 135 -1.50 18.51 0.99
N GLU A 136 -1.24 17.38 1.62
CA GLU A 136 -1.18 17.22 3.07
C GLU A 136 0.14 16.54 3.45
N ALA A 137 0.49 16.59 4.73
CA ALA A 137 1.60 15.82 5.26
C ALA A 137 1.10 14.45 5.74
N PHE A 138 1.91 13.41 5.55
CA PHE A 138 1.66 12.09 6.11
C PHE A 138 2.54 11.86 7.34
N ASP A 139 1.91 11.61 8.49
CA ASP A 139 2.54 11.40 9.79
C ASP A 139 2.19 10.01 10.35
N ASP A 140 2.28 8.97 9.52
CA ASP A 140 1.84 7.59 9.81
C ASP A 140 0.32 7.44 10.05
N SER A 141 -0.45 8.51 9.82
CA SER A 141 -1.91 8.49 9.73
C SER A 141 -2.36 9.02 8.37
N VAL A 142 -3.34 8.35 7.75
CA VAL A 142 -3.92 8.82 6.49
C VAL A 142 -4.76 10.08 6.77
N PRO A 143 -4.52 11.21 6.07
CA PRO A 143 -5.33 12.42 6.22
C PRO A 143 -6.82 12.16 6.07
N GLU A 144 -7.64 12.75 6.95
CA GLU A 144 -9.10 12.51 6.98
C GLU A 144 -9.76 12.89 5.64
N GLN A 145 -9.24 13.92 4.95
CA GLN A 145 -9.80 14.33 3.65
C GLN A 145 -9.67 13.23 2.59
N ILE A 146 -8.61 12.42 2.64
CA ILE A 146 -8.37 11.30 1.71
C ILE A 146 -9.34 10.16 2.03
N VAL A 147 -9.48 9.81 3.31
CA VAL A 147 -10.42 8.77 3.77
C VAL A 147 -11.85 9.12 3.38
N GLU A 148 -12.25 10.38 3.60
CA GLU A 148 -13.59 10.86 3.26
C GLU A 148 -13.81 10.93 1.75
N ALA A 149 -12.79 11.32 0.97
CA ALA A 149 -12.87 11.30 -0.48
C ALA A 149 -13.13 9.89 -1.02
N VAL A 150 -12.42 8.88 -0.53
CA VAL A 150 -12.62 7.49 -0.97
C VAL A 150 -13.98 6.96 -0.51
N LYS A 151 -14.44 7.26 0.71
CA LYS A 151 -15.81 6.91 1.13
C LYS A 151 -16.85 7.45 0.16
N GLN A 152 -16.73 8.71 -0.22
CA GLN A 152 -17.67 9.34 -1.14
C GLN A 152 -17.54 8.85 -2.58
N LEU A 153 -16.36 8.38 -2.98
CA LEU A 153 -16.15 7.79 -4.29
C LEU A 153 -17.05 6.55 -4.50
N TYR A 154 -17.18 5.72 -3.46
CA TYR A 154 -17.94 4.47 -3.45
C TYR A 154 -19.33 4.58 -2.80
N ALA A 155 -19.77 5.79 -2.43
CA ALA A 155 -21.14 6.09 -2.00
C ALA A 155 -22.09 6.28 -3.21
#